data_AF-A0A9E2I3Z6-F1
#
_entry.id   AF-A0A9E2I3Z6-F1
#
_cell.length_a   1.000
_cell.length_b   1.000
_cell.length_c   1.000
_cell.angle_alpha   90.00
_cell.angle_beta   90.00
_cell.angle_gamma   90.00
#
_symmetry.space_group_name_H-M   'P 1'
#
loop_
_entity.id
_entity.type
_entity.pdbx_description
1 polymer ?
#
loop_
_entity_poly.entity_id
_entity_poly.type
_entity_poly.pdbx_seq_one_letter_code
_entity_poly.pdbx_strand_id
1 'polypeptide(L)'
;MPKLYEYFGLIILFYSNEHEPVHVHGKYQGTESKADIILENGQVVEIRFSAVRGRRPLPQAQMRNFKAVLEHYAEDIVQKWINYFVLHKAVSPEKITRRIR
;
A
#
# COMPACT_ATOMS: atom_id res chain seq x y z
N MET A 1 7.54 10.48 2.05
CA MET A 1 6.86 9.37 1.35
C MET A 1 7.67 8.09 1.54
N PRO A 2 7.37 7.29 2.57
CA PRO A 2 8.05 6.02 2.78
C PRO A 2 7.59 5.00 1.73
N LYS A 3 8.56 4.40 1.03
CA LYS A 3 8.30 3.23 0.19
C LYS A 3 8.23 2.01 1.10
N LEU A 4 7.20 1.18 0.94
CA LEU A 4 6.99 -0.03 1.72
C LEU A 4 7.48 -1.25 0.97
N TYR A 5 7.08 -1.38 -0.30
CA TYR A 5 7.36 -2.54 -1.11
C TYR A 5 7.68 -2.21 -2.57
N GLU A 6 8.47 -3.09 -3.18
CA GLU A 6 8.59 -3.22 -4.63
C GLU A 6 8.23 -4.66 -5.03
N TYR A 7 7.28 -4.82 -5.97
CA TYR A 7 6.80 -6.13 -6.43
C TYR A 7 6.61 -6.15 -7.94
N PHE A 8 7.55 -6.77 -8.66
CA PHE A 8 7.55 -6.84 -10.14
C PHE A 8 7.30 -5.48 -10.83
N GLY A 9 8.00 -4.43 -10.37
CA GLY A 9 7.90 -3.07 -10.89
C GLY A 9 6.75 -2.23 -10.31
N LEU A 10 5.83 -2.83 -9.54
CA LEU A 10 4.85 -2.11 -8.74
C LEU A 10 5.55 -1.54 -7.51
N ILE A 11 5.38 -0.24 -7.26
CA ILE A 11 5.88 0.44 -6.06
C ILE A 11 4.69 0.70 -5.13
N ILE A 12 4.83 0.30 -3.87
CA ILE A 12 3.81 0.50 -2.84
C ILE A 12 4.38 1.45 -1.79
N LEU A 13 3.65 2.51 -1.47
CA LEU A 13 4.13 3.59 -0.60
C LEU A 13 3.00 4.29 0.15
N PHE A 14 3.36 5.05 1.18
CA PHE A 14 2.48 6.06 1.79
C PHE A 14 2.76 7.44 1.21
N TYR A 15 1.69 8.22 1.03
CA TYR A 15 1.77 9.66 0.86
C TYR A 15 1.73 10.33 2.24
N SER A 16 2.75 11.13 2.53
CA SER A 16 2.94 11.68 3.89
C SER A 16 1.91 12.75 4.27
N ASN A 17 1.22 13.31 3.27
CA ASN A 17 0.16 14.30 3.42
C ASN A 17 -1.24 13.68 3.53
N GLU A 18 -1.37 12.36 3.38
CA GLU A 18 -2.63 11.60 3.46
C GLU A 18 -2.41 10.45 4.45
N HIS A 19 -2.66 10.72 5.73
CA HIS A 19 -2.25 9.80 6.81
C HIS A 19 -3.40 9.01 7.44
N GLU A 20 -4.66 9.47 7.38
CA GLU A 20 -5.80 8.81 8.02
C GLU A 20 -6.96 8.64 7.03
N PRO A 21 -7.57 7.44 6.91
CA PRO A 21 -7.20 6.15 7.54
C PRO A 21 -5.86 5.60 6.99
N VAL A 22 -5.51 4.34 7.26
CA VAL A 22 -4.28 3.71 6.71
C VAL A 22 -4.37 3.66 5.18
N HIS A 23 -3.79 4.67 4.53
CA HIS A 23 -3.92 4.92 3.10
C HIS A 23 -2.67 4.49 2.34
N VAL A 24 -2.82 3.62 1.34
CA VAL A 24 -1.71 3.00 0.60
C VAL A 24 -1.84 3.29 -0.90
N HIS A 25 -0.74 3.69 -1.55
CA HIS A 25 -0.70 3.89 -3.00
C HIS A 25 0.12 2.82 -3.70
N GLY A 26 -0.42 2.29 -4.80
CA GLY A 26 0.27 1.44 -5.75
C GLY A 26 0.57 2.21 -7.04
N LYS A 27 1.85 2.30 -7.43
CA LYS A 27 2.32 3.02 -8.62
C LYS A 27 3.03 2.08 -9.59
N TYR A 28 2.71 2.23 -10.87
CA TYR A 28 3.36 1.48 -11.95
C TYR A 28 3.35 2.27 -13.25
N GLN A 29 4.51 2.55 -13.83
CA GLN A 29 4.64 3.17 -15.17
C GLN A 29 3.71 4.39 -15.39
N GLY A 30 3.64 5.30 -14.42
CA GLY A 30 2.80 6.51 -14.50
C GLY A 30 1.31 6.30 -14.20
N THR A 31 0.87 5.07 -13.94
CA THR A 31 -0.46 4.73 -13.41
C THR A 31 -0.45 4.59 -11.90
N GLU A 32 -1.61 4.80 -11.29
CA GLU A 32 -1.74 4.83 -9.84
C GLU A 32 -3.14 4.39 -9.39
N SER A 33 -3.19 3.61 -8.32
CA SER A 33 -4.42 3.29 -7.60
C SER A 33 -4.12 3.29 -6.11
N LYS A 34 -5.17 3.44 -5.31
CA LYS A 34 -5.04 3.57 -3.86
C LYS A 34 -5.92 2.55 -3.15
N ALA A 35 -5.59 2.31 -1.90
CA ALA A 35 -6.40 1.49 -1.02
C ALA A 35 -6.44 2.05 0.40
N ASP A 36 -7.59 1.89 1.04
CA ASP A 36 -7.79 2.19 2.45
C ASP A 36 -7.88 0.87 3.22
N ILE A 37 -7.01 0.70 4.23
CA ILE A 37 -7.09 -0.42 5.16
C ILE A 37 -7.92 0.03 6.37
N ILE A 38 -9.05 -0.62 6.58
CA ILE A 38 -9.99 -0.31 7.67
C ILE A 38 -9.69 -1.24 8.84
N LEU A 39 -9.58 -0.63 10.03
CA LEU A 39 -9.28 -1.30 11.28
C LEU A 39 -10.47 -1.20 12.23
N GLU A 40 -10.81 -2.30 12.90
CA GLU A 40 -11.72 -2.31 14.05
C GLU A 40 -11.03 -3.05 15.20
N ASN A 41 -11.02 -2.45 16.40
CA ASN A 41 -10.34 -3.00 17.58
C ASN A 41 -8.87 -3.43 17.33
N GLY A 42 -8.18 -2.70 16.44
CA GLY A 42 -6.79 -2.97 16.07
C GLY A 42 -6.57 -4.10 15.08
N GLN A 43 -7.64 -4.66 14.50
CA GLN A 43 -7.56 -5.74 13.50
C GLN A 43 -8.00 -5.24 12.13
N VAL A 44 -7.35 -5.72 11.07
CA VAL A 44 -7.76 -5.44 9.68
C VAL A 44 -9.08 -6.15 9.40
N VAL A 45 -10.12 -5.38 9.09
CA VAL A 45 -11.45 -5.91 8.75
C VAL A 45 -11.79 -5.77 7.27
N GLU A 46 -11.23 -4.77 6.59
CA GLU A 46 -11.54 -4.52 5.18
C GLU A 46 -10.40 -3.77 4.48
N ILE A 47 -10.22 -4.03 3.18
CA ILE A 47 -9.36 -3.25 2.30
C ILE A 47 -10.19 -2.73 1.12
N ARG A 48 -10.35 -1.41 1.02
CA ARG A 48 -11.12 -0.76 -0.07
C ARG A 48 -10.20 -0.19 -1.13
N PHE A 49 -10.32 -0.67 -2.36
CA PHE A 49 -9.53 -0.21 -3.49
C PHE A 49 -10.28 0.87 -4.27
N SER A 50 -9.60 1.95 -4.64
CA SER A 50 -10.18 3.04 -5.42
C SER A 50 -9.19 3.66 -6.40
N ALA A 51 -9.72 4.42 -7.37
CA ALA A 51 -8.90 5.19 -8.29
C ALA A 51 -8.42 6.49 -7.63
N VAL A 52 -7.23 6.96 -8.02
CA VAL A 52 -6.74 8.29 -7.62
C VAL A 52 -7.28 9.33 -8.61
N ARG A 53 -7.94 10.38 -8.11
CA ARG A 53 -8.48 11.46 -8.95
C ARG A 53 -7.37 12.09 -9.80
N GLY A 54 -7.62 12.25 -11.09
CA GLY A 54 -6.65 12.83 -12.03
C GLY A 54 -5.49 11.90 -12.42
N ARG A 55 -5.53 10.62 -12.02
CA ARG A 55 -4.55 9.61 -12.42
C ARG A 55 -5.23 8.48 -13.20
N ARG A 56 -4.48 7.87 -14.12
CA ARG A 56 -4.91 6.62 -14.76
C ARG A 56 -4.78 5.48 -13.74
N PRO A 57 -5.82 4.65 -13.55
CA PRO A 57 -5.75 3.48 -12.68
C PRO A 57 -4.67 2.49 -13.11
N LEU A 58 -4.24 1.64 -12.17
CA LEU A 58 -3.33 0.53 -12.47
C LEU A 58 -3.94 -0.38 -13.53
N PRO A 59 -3.16 -0.88 -14.51
CA PRO A 59 -3.62 -1.90 -15.42
C PRO A 59 -4.00 -3.18 -14.67
N GLN A 60 -4.87 -4.00 -15.27
CA GLN A 60 -5.49 -5.14 -14.59
C GLN A 60 -4.48 -6.09 -13.92
N ALA A 61 -3.34 -6.38 -14.58
CA ALA A 61 -2.31 -7.26 -14.02
C ALA A 61 -1.64 -6.67 -12.78
N GLN A 62 -1.34 -5.37 -12.79
CA GLN A 62 -0.75 -4.65 -11.67
C GLN A 62 -1.76 -4.41 -10.56
N MET A 63 -3.03 -4.20 -10.88
CA MET A 63 -4.09 -4.15 -9.88
C MET A 63 -4.23 -5.49 -9.14
N ARG A 64 -4.14 -6.64 -9.85
CA ARG A 64 -4.10 -7.97 -9.20
C ARG A 64 -2.88 -8.11 -8.28
N ASN A 65 -1.70 -7.70 -8.74
CA ASN A 65 -0.49 -7.71 -7.91
C ASN A 65 -0.61 -6.79 -6.69
N PHE A 66 -1.23 -5.60 -6.86
CA PHE A 66 -1.44 -4.64 -5.78
C PHE A 66 -2.34 -5.21 -4.70
N LYS A 67 -3.48 -5.78 -5.10
CA LYS A 67 -4.39 -6.50 -4.19
C LYS A 67 -3.68 -7.61 -3.43
N ALA A 68 -2.97 -8.49 -4.15
CA ALA A 68 -2.25 -9.61 -3.54
C ALA A 68 -1.22 -9.16 -2.49
N VAL A 69 -0.48 -8.07 -2.73
CA VAL A 69 0.46 -7.55 -1.73
C VAL A 69 -0.27 -7.00 -0.52
N LEU A 70 -1.32 -6.20 -0.74
CA LEU A 70 -2.05 -5.57 0.37
C LEU A 70 -2.79 -6.59 1.23
N GLU A 71 -3.40 -7.60 0.61
CA GLU A 71 -4.09 -8.67 1.32
C GLU A 71 -3.10 -9.55 2.11
N HIS A 72 -1.95 -9.87 1.53
CA HIS A 72 -0.96 -10.74 2.19
C HIS A 72 -0.17 -10.03 3.31
N TYR A 73 0.10 -8.74 3.15
CA TYR A 73 0.94 -7.96 4.08
C TYR A 73 0.15 -6.90 4.86
N ALA A 74 -1.17 -7.01 4.97
CA ALA A 74 -2.02 -5.97 5.57
C ALA A 74 -1.56 -5.55 6.97
N GLU A 75 -1.34 -6.52 7.85
CA GLU A 75 -0.90 -6.28 9.24
C GLU A 75 0.47 -5.62 9.33
N ASP A 76 1.41 -6.05 8.48
CA ASP A 76 2.71 -5.41 8.41
C ASP A 76 2.61 -3.97 7.85
N ILE A 77 1.77 -3.73 6.85
CA ILE A 77 1.53 -2.39 6.32
C ILE A 77 1.02 -1.48 7.43
N VAL A 78 0.08 -1.96 8.25
CA VAL A 78 -0.43 -1.23 9.43
C VAL A 78 0.71 -0.95 10.41
N GLN A 79 1.57 -1.92 10.69
CA GLN A 79 2.72 -1.71 11.57
C GLN A 79 3.72 -0.69 11.00
N LYS A 80 3.98 -0.71 9.69
CA LYS A 80 4.80 0.29 9.00
C LYS A 80 4.15 1.68 9.03
N TRP A 81 2.81 1.74 8.94
CA TRP A 81 2.06 2.99 9.11
C TRP A 81 2.24 3.56 10.52
N ILE A 82 2.06 2.73 11.56
CA ILE A 82 2.29 3.12 12.96
C ILE A 82 3.73 3.61 13.16
N ASN A 83 4.70 2.84 12.65
CA ASN A 83 6.11 3.19 12.75
C ASN A 83 6.40 4.56 12.13
N TYR A 84 5.87 4.84 10.95
CA TYR A 84 6.14 6.08 10.24
C TYR A 84 5.37 7.28 10.80
N PHE A 85 4.04 7.20 10.90
CA PHE A 85 3.18 8.33 11.22
C PHE A 85 3.00 8.58 12.71
N VAL A 86 3.05 7.54 13.54
CA VAL A 86 2.86 7.68 15.00
C VAL A 86 4.21 7.74 15.72
N LEU A 87 5.09 6.77 15.44
CA LEU A 87 6.36 6.64 16.13
C LEU A 87 7.51 7.42 15.49
N HIS A 88 7.30 8.04 14.32
CA HIS A 88 8.30 8.82 13.59
C HIS A 88 9.61 8.05 13.34
N LYS A 89 9.51 6.74 13.14
CA LYS A 89 10.62 5.84 12.80
C LYS A 89 10.78 5.75 11.28
N ALA A 90 12.02 5.57 10.84
CA ALA A 90 12.30 5.26 9.44
C ALA A 90 11.67 3.90 9.06
N VAL A 91 11.09 3.83 7.86
CA VAL A 91 10.58 2.58 7.27
C VAL A 91 11.43 2.25 6.05
N SER A 92 12.04 1.07 6.05
CA SER A 92 12.84 0.56 4.95
C SER A 92 11.96 -0.20 3.95
N PRO A 93 12.13 0.02 2.63
CA PRO A 93 11.39 -0.69 1.62
C PRO A 93 11.87 -2.14 1.47
N GLU A 94 10.93 -3.06 1.24
CA GLU A 94 11.21 -4.45 0.96
C GLU A 94 10.99 -4.80 -0.52
N LYS A 95 11.91 -5.56 -1.11
CA LYS A 95 11.80 -6.02 -2.49
C LYS A 95 11.29 -7.46 -2.50
N ILE A 96 10.04 -7.63 -2.94
CA ILE A 96 9.40 -8.95 -3.07
C ILE A 96 9.76 -9.53 -4.44
N THR A 97 10.60 -10.56 -4.44
CA THR A 97 11.08 -11.23 -5.65
C THR A 97 10.36 -12.53 -5.98
N ARG A 98 9.58 -13.06 -5.01
CA ARG A 98 8.80 -14.29 -5.16
C ARG A 98 7.33 -13.97 -5.33
N ARG A 99 6.63 -14.77 -6.13
CA ARG A 99 5.17 -14.67 -6.27
C ARG A 99 4.51 -14.93 -4.92
N ILE A 100 3.65 -14.00 -4.51
CA ILE A 100 2.74 -14.18 -3.39
C ILE A 100 1.70 -15.24 -3.81
N ARG A 101 1.49 -16.22 -2.95
CA ARG A 101 0.54 -17.32 -3.15
C ARG A 101 -0.76 -17.05 -2.42
#